data_AF-A0A955DV67-F1
#
_entry.id   AF-A0A955DV67-F1
#
_cell.length_a   1.000
_cell.length_b   1.000
_cell.length_c   1.000
_cell.angle_alpha   90.00
_cell.angle_beta   90.00
_cell.angle_gamma   90.00
#
_symmetry.space_group_name_H-M   'P 1'
#
loop_
_entity.id
_entity.type
_entity.pdbx_description
1 polymer ?
#
loop_
_entity_poly.entity_id
_entity_poly.type
_entity_poly.pdbx_seq_one_letter_code
_entity_poly.pdbx_strand_id
1 'polypeptide(L)'
;VSPLITRTTPGRSTTINVDLGGQPRLFLLVDHGDGPGPDPDVFDYDWADWANMELSGPGVPTIPLTSLNWVTATSGWTGPEIDRNCENSGPLRINGTTYASGIGTHARSIIEYALPAGYTTLTGIGGLDDGGANQNNSTSSVRFAVTTRGSSNHPSVDVDLASLGITGAVEVRDLWNRTNIGTVQGTFSPEVAPRSAGLYLLGACIFDLDGDGTADEADVLRLIEMLEGGG
;
A
#
# COMPACT_ATOMS: atom_id res chain seq x y z
N VAL A 1 12.87 -4.09 -4.98
CA VAL A 1 13.05 -3.45 -3.65
C VAL A 1 14.52 -3.09 -3.50
N SER A 2 14.83 -1.88 -3.01
CA SER A 2 16.20 -1.43 -2.77
C SER A 2 16.78 -1.96 -1.45
N PRO A 3 18.11 -1.91 -1.28
CA PRO A 3 18.72 -1.90 0.06
C PRO A 3 18.19 -0.76 0.94
N LEU A 4 18.51 -0.81 2.23
CA LEU A 4 18.22 0.30 3.14
C LEU A 4 19.05 1.52 2.75
N ILE A 5 18.39 2.66 2.59
CA ILE A 5 19.02 3.95 2.33
C ILE A 5 18.96 4.75 3.62
N THR A 6 20.11 5.21 4.08
CA THR A 6 20.28 6.03 5.28
C THR A 6 21.13 7.25 4.94
N ARG A 7 21.28 8.16 5.90
CA ARG A 7 22.16 9.33 5.78
C ARG A 7 23.63 8.98 5.54
N THR A 8 24.06 7.77 5.91
CA THR A 8 25.43 7.26 5.69
C THR A 8 25.58 6.46 4.39
N THR A 9 24.48 6.16 3.69
CA THR A 9 24.54 5.51 2.38
C THR A 9 25.24 6.45 1.39
N PRO A 10 26.26 5.99 0.63
CA PRO A 10 26.91 6.82 -0.39
C PRO A 10 25.90 7.40 -1.37
N GLY A 11 25.90 8.73 -1.53
CA GLY A 11 24.95 9.42 -2.40
C GLY A 11 23.51 9.48 -1.88
N ARG A 12 23.21 8.91 -0.70
CA ARG A 12 21.87 8.83 -0.07
C ARG A 12 20.76 8.38 -1.02
N SER A 13 21.11 7.54 -1.98
CA SER A 13 20.23 7.18 -3.09
C SER A 13 20.51 5.79 -3.64
N THR A 14 19.61 5.37 -4.53
CA THR A 14 19.71 4.16 -5.32
C THR A 14 19.21 4.43 -6.73
N THR A 15 19.83 3.77 -7.71
CA THR A 15 19.34 3.80 -9.09
C THR A 15 18.13 2.88 -9.21
N ILE A 16 17.09 3.37 -9.88
CA ILE A 16 15.93 2.58 -10.28
C ILE A 16 16.11 2.22 -11.74
N ASN A 17 16.03 0.92 -12.04
CA ASN A 17 15.98 0.38 -13.39
C ASN A 17 15.20 -0.93 -13.33
N VAL A 18 13.95 -0.90 -13.77
CA VAL A 18 12.98 -1.97 -13.57
C VAL A 18 12.27 -2.30 -14.88
N ASP A 19 12.24 -3.58 -15.23
CA ASP A 19 11.39 -4.12 -16.27
C ASP A 19 9.95 -4.23 -15.74
N LEU A 20 9.04 -3.53 -16.40
CA LEU A 20 7.61 -3.46 -16.11
C LEU A 20 6.82 -4.54 -16.85
N GLY A 21 7.43 -5.22 -17.83
CA GLY A 21 6.78 -6.29 -18.61
C GLY A 21 5.53 -5.85 -19.38
N GLY A 22 5.41 -4.56 -19.69
CA GLY A 22 4.25 -3.99 -20.40
C GLY A 22 2.96 -3.97 -19.59
N GLN A 23 3.04 -4.07 -18.26
CA GLN A 23 1.87 -4.09 -17.39
C GLN A 23 1.15 -2.73 -17.35
N PRO A 24 -0.18 -2.71 -17.20
CA PRO A 24 -0.97 -1.48 -17.27
C PRO A 24 -0.93 -0.63 -15.99
N ARG A 25 -0.28 -1.12 -14.93
CA ARG A 25 -0.23 -0.46 -13.61
C ARG A 25 1.20 -0.44 -13.08
N LEU A 26 1.49 0.59 -12.32
CA LEU A 26 2.76 0.82 -11.64
C LEU A 26 2.51 1.37 -10.26
N PHE A 27 3.25 0.87 -9.28
CA PHE A 27 3.26 1.37 -7.91
C PHE A 27 4.67 1.75 -7.53
N LEU A 28 4.82 2.98 -7.04
CA LEU A 28 6.01 3.45 -6.34
C LEU A 28 5.74 3.37 -4.84
N LEU A 29 6.65 2.71 -4.12
CA LEU A 29 6.52 2.44 -2.70
C LEU A 29 7.75 2.99 -1.96
N VAL A 30 7.51 3.73 -0.89
CA VAL A 30 8.54 4.13 0.08
C VAL A 30 8.12 3.62 1.45
N ASP A 31 9.00 2.88 2.12
CA ASP A 31 8.81 2.43 3.50
C ASP A 31 9.90 3.06 4.38
N HIS A 32 9.65 3.16 5.69
CA HIS A 32 10.54 3.79 6.69
C HIS A 32 11.91 3.11 6.82
N GLY A 33 12.13 1.98 6.14
CA GLY A 33 13.46 1.37 6.03
C GLY A 33 13.94 0.62 7.27
N ASP A 34 13.38 0.89 8.44
CA ASP A 34 13.61 0.19 9.69
C ASP A 34 12.55 -0.90 9.93
N GLY A 35 12.94 -2.14 9.60
CA GLY A 35 12.30 -3.29 10.25
C GLY A 35 12.58 -3.27 11.77
N PRO A 36 11.94 -4.14 12.56
CA PRO A 36 12.12 -4.17 14.02
C PRO A 36 13.59 -4.45 14.40
N GLY A 37 14.37 -3.40 14.63
CA GLY A 37 15.78 -3.39 14.98
C GLY A 37 16.05 -2.72 16.33
N PRO A 38 17.26 -2.83 16.89
CA PRO A 38 17.58 -2.35 18.25
C PRO A 38 17.64 -0.82 18.39
N ASP A 39 17.81 -0.10 17.29
CA ASP A 39 17.67 1.36 17.20
C ASP A 39 16.40 1.64 16.37
N PRO A 40 15.22 1.77 16.98
CA PRO A 40 14.01 2.16 16.27
C PRO A 40 14.23 3.57 15.70
N ASP A 41 13.99 3.77 14.40
CA ASP A 41 13.77 5.12 13.91
C ASP A 41 12.54 5.68 14.63
N VAL A 42 12.50 6.98 14.83
CA VAL A 42 11.29 7.65 15.33
C VAL A 42 10.29 7.93 14.22
N PHE A 43 10.57 7.45 13.00
CA PHE A 43 9.81 7.66 11.76
C PHE A 43 9.78 9.12 11.30
N ASP A 44 10.63 9.96 11.91
CA ASP A 44 10.70 11.39 11.63
C ASP A 44 11.66 11.65 10.49
N TYR A 45 11.28 12.58 9.62
CA TYR A 45 12.11 13.10 8.53
C TYR A 45 12.44 12.08 7.42
N ASP A 46 11.63 11.03 7.26
CA ASP A 46 11.74 10.05 6.15
C ASP A 46 11.23 10.63 4.83
N TRP A 47 11.73 11.81 4.49
CA TRP A 47 11.43 12.51 3.26
C TRP A 47 12.21 11.81 2.15
N ALA A 48 11.51 11.50 1.08
CA ALA A 48 12.02 10.70 -0.02
C ALA A 48 11.64 11.33 -1.34
N ASP A 49 12.58 11.27 -2.27
CA ASP A 49 12.41 11.77 -3.63
C ASP A 49 12.52 10.61 -4.63
N TRP A 50 11.56 10.58 -5.56
CA TRP A 50 11.66 9.87 -6.82
C TRP A 50 12.12 10.85 -7.90
N ALA A 51 13.41 10.98 -8.12
CA ALA A 51 14.01 11.96 -9.01
C ALA A 51 14.21 11.41 -10.44
N ASN A 52 13.89 12.23 -11.44
CA ASN A 52 14.04 11.95 -12.87
C ASN A 52 13.52 10.56 -13.27
N MET A 53 12.31 10.23 -12.84
CA MET A 53 11.66 8.97 -13.21
C MET A 53 11.19 9.04 -14.67
N GLU A 54 11.61 8.10 -15.50
CA GLU A 54 11.33 8.03 -16.92
C GLU A 54 10.78 6.66 -17.32
N LEU A 55 9.74 6.67 -18.15
CA LEU A 55 9.16 5.48 -18.78
C LEU A 55 9.68 5.38 -20.21
N SER A 56 10.09 4.18 -20.61
CA SER A 56 10.51 3.87 -21.98
C SER A 56 10.01 2.50 -22.46
N GLY A 57 10.04 2.27 -23.76
CA GLY A 57 9.69 1.01 -24.38
C GLY A 57 9.93 0.98 -25.88
N PRO A 58 9.87 -0.19 -26.54
CA PRO A 58 10.16 -0.31 -27.97
C PRO A 58 9.16 0.49 -28.82
N GLY A 59 9.67 1.42 -29.64
CA GLY A 59 8.86 2.16 -30.60
C GLY A 59 7.96 3.26 -29.98
N VAL A 60 8.09 3.54 -28.69
CA VAL A 60 7.42 4.65 -28.00
C VAL A 60 8.45 5.68 -27.52
N PRO A 61 8.13 6.98 -27.48
CA PRO A 61 9.03 7.98 -26.93
C PRO A 61 9.19 7.81 -25.43
N THR A 62 10.40 8.08 -24.92
CA THR A 62 10.62 8.22 -23.47
C THR A 62 9.83 9.40 -22.94
N ILE A 63 9.10 9.19 -21.83
CA ILE A 63 8.34 10.24 -21.15
C ILE A 63 8.71 10.29 -19.68
N PRO A 64 8.72 11.48 -19.05
CA PRO A 64 8.86 11.57 -17.60
C PRO A 64 7.59 11.03 -16.93
N LEU A 65 7.73 10.31 -15.82
CA LEU A 65 6.61 9.76 -15.08
C LEU A 65 5.67 10.87 -14.55
N THR A 66 6.24 12.03 -14.22
CA THR A 66 5.53 13.25 -13.80
C THR A 66 4.66 13.88 -14.88
N SER A 67 4.78 13.45 -16.15
CA SER A 67 3.82 13.83 -17.21
C SER A 67 2.49 13.07 -17.14
N LEU A 68 2.45 11.99 -16.36
CA LEU A 68 1.23 11.24 -16.10
C LEU A 68 0.58 11.74 -14.80
N ASN A 69 -0.74 11.67 -14.76
CA ASN A 69 -1.47 11.79 -13.50
C ASN A 69 -1.44 10.44 -12.79
N TRP A 70 -1.10 10.42 -11.51
CA TRP A 70 -1.32 9.23 -10.68
C TRP A 70 -2.82 8.93 -10.54
N VAL A 71 -3.14 7.66 -10.28
CA VAL A 71 -4.49 7.19 -9.95
C VAL A 71 -4.79 7.46 -8.47
N THR A 72 -3.85 7.08 -7.60
CA THR A 72 -3.89 7.36 -6.15
C THR A 72 -2.49 7.67 -5.66
N ALA A 73 -2.38 8.50 -4.63
CA ALA A 73 -1.10 8.85 -4.02
C ALA A 73 -1.31 9.05 -2.51
N THR A 74 -0.55 8.32 -1.69
CA THR A 74 -0.56 8.42 -0.23
C THR A 74 0.86 8.64 0.28
N SER A 75 1.00 9.31 1.42
CA SER A 75 2.28 9.61 2.07
C SER A 75 2.05 9.66 3.58
N GLY A 76 3.09 9.31 4.36
CA GLY A 76 2.99 9.20 5.81
C GLY A 76 2.87 10.56 6.50
N TRP A 77 3.38 11.59 5.85
CA TRP A 77 3.27 12.98 6.26
C TRP A 77 3.19 13.86 5.02
N THR A 78 2.23 14.79 5.03
CA THR A 78 1.82 15.62 3.88
C THR A 78 1.58 14.80 2.59
N GLY A 79 1.11 15.42 1.51
CA GLY A 79 0.87 14.70 0.24
C GLY A 79 2.15 14.54 -0.58
N PRO A 80 2.22 13.58 -1.52
CA PRO A 80 3.25 13.61 -2.56
C PRO A 80 3.14 14.87 -3.42
N GLU A 81 4.28 15.46 -3.77
CA GLU A 81 4.36 16.71 -4.52
C GLU A 81 5.20 16.54 -5.79
N ILE A 82 4.76 17.13 -6.90
CA ILE A 82 5.49 17.08 -8.18
C ILE A 82 6.53 18.19 -8.20
N ASP A 83 7.76 17.84 -8.59
CA ASP A 83 8.91 18.72 -8.78
C ASP A 83 9.31 19.55 -7.54
N ARG A 84 8.86 19.11 -6.35
CA ARG A 84 9.11 19.73 -5.05
C ARG A 84 9.19 18.66 -3.96
N ASN A 85 9.83 18.98 -2.84
CA ASN A 85 9.86 18.10 -1.68
C ASN A 85 8.46 17.93 -1.04
N CYS A 86 8.33 16.98 -0.11
CA CYS A 86 7.03 16.64 0.50
C CYS A 86 6.36 17.78 1.30
N GLU A 87 7.10 18.83 1.70
CA GLU A 87 6.53 20.01 2.36
C GLU A 87 5.88 21.02 1.40
N ASN A 88 6.01 20.81 0.08
CA ASN A 88 5.59 21.77 -0.93
C ASN A 88 6.24 23.16 -0.76
N SER A 89 7.46 23.19 -0.23
CA SER A 89 8.16 24.44 0.09
C SER A 89 9.57 24.47 -0.52
N GLY A 90 10.21 23.31 -0.66
CA GLY A 90 11.59 23.16 -1.09
C GLY A 90 11.75 22.40 -2.41
N PRO A 91 12.96 22.44 -3.01
CA PRO A 91 13.28 21.67 -4.21
C PRO A 91 13.47 20.19 -3.87
N LEU A 92 13.31 19.32 -4.87
CA LEU A 92 13.79 17.93 -4.80
C LEU A 92 15.32 17.95 -4.72
N ARG A 93 15.89 17.46 -3.62
CA ARG A 93 17.33 17.54 -3.43
C ARG A 93 17.86 16.32 -2.71
N ILE A 94 18.74 15.57 -3.36
CA ILE A 94 19.33 14.36 -2.79
C ILE A 94 20.84 14.56 -2.66
N ASN A 95 21.35 14.47 -1.42
CA ASN A 95 22.78 14.54 -1.11
C ASN A 95 23.49 15.74 -1.76
N GLY A 96 22.88 16.91 -1.68
CA GLY A 96 23.39 18.16 -2.22
C GLY A 96 23.03 18.42 -3.69
N THR A 97 22.56 17.43 -4.45
CA THR A 97 22.18 17.56 -5.86
C THR A 97 20.70 17.88 -5.99
N THR A 98 20.38 19.01 -6.64
CA THR A 98 19.00 19.41 -6.94
C THR A 98 18.51 18.75 -8.24
N TYR A 99 17.30 18.23 -8.21
CA TYR A 99 16.62 17.65 -9.37
C TYR A 99 15.47 18.55 -9.78
N ALA A 100 15.37 18.81 -11.09
CA ALA A 100 14.32 19.67 -11.64
C ALA A 100 12.99 18.94 -11.81
N SER A 101 13.02 17.60 -11.89
CA SER A 101 11.80 16.81 -11.98
C SER A 101 11.80 15.57 -11.10
N GLY A 102 10.63 15.25 -10.57
CA GLY A 102 10.42 14.08 -9.74
C GLY A 102 9.22 14.22 -8.83
N ILE A 103 9.17 13.37 -7.82
CA ILE A 103 8.08 13.35 -6.84
C ILE A 103 8.69 13.31 -5.44
N GLY A 104 8.39 14.32 -4.62
CA GLY A 104 8.77 14.35 -3.21
C GLY A 104 7.65 13.75 -2.36
N THR A 105 7.98 12.92 -1.39
CA THR A 105 7.03 12.21 -0.52
C THR A 105 7.63 11.94 0.86
N HIS A 106 6.84 11.38 1.77
CA HIS A 106 7.28 10.93 3.09
C HIS A 106 6.89 9.45 3.28
N ALA A 107 7.79 8.65 3.83
CA ALA A 107 7.46 7.26 4.17
C ALA A 107 6.36 7.20 5.27
N ARG A 108 5.45 6.23 5.28
CA ARG A 108 5.15 5.28 4.20
C ARG A 108 4.40 5.95 3.05
N SER A 109 4.81 5.67 1.82
CA SER A 109 4.23 6.23 0.61
C SER A 109 3.86 5.14 -0.39
N ILE A 110 2.71 5.32 -1.05
CA ILE A 110 2.23 4.48 -2.14
C ILE A 110 1.67 5.40 -3.22
N ILE A 111 2.25 5.34 -4.42
CA ILE A 111 1.78 6.13 -5.57
C ILE A 111 1.47 5.16 -6.71
N GLU A 112 0.22 5.13 -7.14
CA GLU A 112 -0.27 4.29 -8.22
C GLU A 112 -0.36 5.10 -9.52
N TYR A 113 0.11 4.51 -10.62
CA TYR A 113 -0.08 5.01 -11.97
C TYR A 113 -0.78 3.97 -12.85
N ALA A 114 -1.67 4.47 -13.71
CA ALA A 114 -2.08 3.75 -14.91
C ALA A 114 -1.06 4.05 -16.02
N LEU A 115 -0.50 2.99 -16.61
CA LEU A 115 0.51 3.12 -17.66
C LEU A 115 -0.12 3.04 -19.05
N PRO A 116 0.27 3.93 -19.99
CA PRO A 116 -0.08 3.76 -21.39
C PRO A 116 0.53 2.47 -21.95
N ALA A 117 -0.10 1.89 -22.97
CA ALA A 117 0.43 0.71 -23.65
C ALA A 117 1.79 1.01 -24.31
N GLY A 118 2.69 0.01 -24.30
CA GLY A 118 3.99 0.08 -24.97
C GLY A 118 5.16 0.48 -24.06
N TYR A 119 4.92 0.97 -22.85
CA TYR A 119 5.97 1.22 -21.86
C TYR A 119 6.35 -0.06 -21.12
N THR A 120 7.63 -0.40 -21.13
CA THR A 120 8.16 -1.64 -20.56
C THR A 120 9.26 -1.43 -19.53
N THR A 121 9.81 -0.22 -19.42
CA THR A 121 10.95 0.04 -18.53
C THR A 121 10.73 1.33 -17.76
N LEU A 122 11.04 1.30 -16.46
CA LEU A 122 11.12 2.48 -15.61
C LEU A 122 12.57 2.69 -15.16
N THR A 123 13.10 3.90 -15.36
CA THR A 123 14.41 4.31 -14.87
C THR A 123 14.32 5.58 -14.03
N GLY A 124 15.28 5.80 -13.14
CA GLY A 124 15.40 7.05 -12.38
C GLY A 124 16.21 6.87 -11.10
N ILE A 125 15.98 7.73 -10.11
CA ILE A 125 16.71 7.71 -8.83
C ILE A 125 15.69 7.78 -7.69
N GLY A 126 15.84 6.90 -6.71
CA GLY A 126 15.18 7.03 -5.41
C GLY A 126 16.19 7.46 -4.36
N GLY A 127 15.91 8.49 -3.55
CA GLY A 127 16.83 8.92 -2.50
C GLY A 127 16.17 9.68 -1.36
N LEU A 128 16.92 9.86 -0.28
CA LEU A 128 16.49 10.69 0.83
C LEU A 128 16.53 12.16 0.41
N ASP A 129 15.42 12.88 0.62
CA ASP A 129 15.40 14.33 0.41
C ASP A 129 16.21 15.03 1.52
N ASP A 130 17.00 16.00 1.12
CA ASP A 130 17.90 16.76 1.98
C ASP A 130 17.13 17.60 3.02
N GLY A 131 15.88 17.97 2.75
CA GLY A 131 15.01 18.67 3.69
C GLY A 131 14.69 17.83 4.92
N GLY A 132 14.55 16.51 4.76
CA GLY A 132 14.43 15.56 5.87
C GLY A 132 15.81 15.15 6.40
N ALA A 133 16.69 14.66 5.52
CA ALA A 133 17.96 14.05 5.89
C ALA A 133 18.99 15.00 6.53
N ASN A 134 18.81 16.32 6.41
CA ASN A 134 19.68 17.31 7.03
C ASN A 134 19.05 18.04 8.23
N GLN A 135 17.87 17.63 8.69
CA GLN A 135 17.32 18.14 9.94
C GLN A 135 18.22 17.77 11.13
N ASN A 136 18.16 18.60 12.17
CA ASN A 136 18.88 18.32 13.41
C ASN A 136 18.35 17.02 14.01
N ASN A 137 19.25 16.11 14.40
CA ASN A 137 18.93 14.78 14.91
C ASN A 137 18.16 13.86 13.95
N SER A 138 18.16 14.15 12.64
CA SER A 138 17.56 13.27 11.63
C SER A 138 18.17 11.86 11.68
N THR A 139 17.28 10.88 11.82
CA THR A 139 17.54 9.44 11.74
C THR A 139 17.13 8.83 10.40
N SER A 140 16.69 9.68 9.46
CA SER A 140 16.02 9.31 8.21
C SER A 140 16.54 8.04 7.56
N SER A 141 15.62 7.12 7.33
CA SER A 141 15.89 5.88 6.65
C SER A 141 14.71 5.47 5.76
N VAL A 142 15.00 4.90 4.60
CA VAL A 142 13.95 4.49 3.66
C VAL A 142 14.34 3.27 2.85
N ARG A 143 13.32 2.57 2.36
CA ARG A 143 13.43 1.58 1.27
C ARG A 143 12.49 1.95 0.14
N PHE A 144 13.01 1.85 -1.08
CA PHE A 144 12.25 2.06 -2.30
C PHE A 144 11.84 0.71 -2.89
N ALA A 145 10.59 0.62 -3.36
CA ALA A 145 10.15 -0.50 -4.17
C ALA A 145 9.30 -0.02 -5.34
N VAL A 146 9.41 -0.77 -6.43
CA VAL A 146 8.61 -0.60 -7.64
C VAL A 146 7.96 -1.94 -7.92
N THR A 147 6.67 -1.94 -8.18
CA THR A 147 5.92 -3.14 -8.54
C THR A 147 4.84 -2.78 -9.55
N THR A 148 4.49 -3.73 -10.41
CA THR A 148 3.35 -3.62 -11.34
C THR A 148 2.11 -4.37 -10.83
N ARG A 149 2.26 -5.06 -9.70
CA ARG A 149 1.18 -5.67 -8.93
C ARG A 149 0.84 -4.74 -7.78
N GLY A 150 -0.45 -4.57 -7.50
CA GLY A 150 -0.91 -3.73 -6.40
C GLY A 150 -0.30 -4.11 -5.06
N SER A 151 -0.34 -3.16 -4.11
CA SER A 151 0.01 -3.42 -2.72
C SER A 151 -1.09 -4.26 -2.05
N SER A 152 -1.15 -5.54 -2.38
CA SER A 152 -1.83 -6.57 -1.59
C SER A 152 -0.85 -7.71 -1.39
N ASN A 153 0.11 -7.50 -0.48
CA ASN A 153 1.00 -8.57 -0.04
C ASN A 153 0.67 -8.95 1.41
N HIS A 154 -0.62 -9.18 1.65
CA HIS A 154 -1.07 -10.03 2.73
C HIS A 154 -1.28 -11.40 2.11
N PRO A 155 -0.59 -12.46 2.56
CA PRO A 155 -0.95 -13.79 2.12
C PRO A 155 -2.44 -14.02 2.41
N SER A 156 -3.17 -14.53 1.42
CA SER A 156 -4.50 -15.06 1.69
C SER A 156 -4.34 -16.34 2.49
N VAL A 157 -5.20 -16.52 3.49
CA VAL A 157 -5.31 -17.78 4.22
C VAL A 157 -6.52 -18.50 3.69
N ASP A 158 -6.30 -19.52 2.85
CA ASP A 158 -7.42 -20.30 2.31
C ASP A 158 -7.97 -21.25 3.37
N VAL A 159 -9.27 -21.13 3.63
CA VAL A 159 -10.02 -22.00 4.52
C VAL A 159 -11.10 -22.69 3.71
N ASP A 160 -10.95 -23.99 3.49
CA ASP A 160 -11.99 -24.84 2.91
C ASP A 160 -13.13 -24.99 3.93
N LEU A 161 -14.30 -24.46 3.60
CA LEU A 161 -15.47 -24.50 4.48
C LEU A 161 -15.97 -25.94 4.69
N ALA A 162 -15.78 -26.83 3.70
CA ALA A 162 -16.14 -28.23 3.84
C ALA A 162 -15.31 -28.92 4.92
N SER A 163 -14.05 -28.50 5.12
CA SER A 163 -13.19 -29.01 6.20
C SER A 163 -13.68 -28.62 7.60
N LEU A 164 -14.48 -27.54 7.70
CA LEU A 164 -15.15 -27.10 8.93
C LEU A 164 -16.54 -27.72 9.10
N GLY A 165 -16.98 -28.59 8.18
CA GLY A 165 -18.31 -29.17 8.17
C GLY A 165 -19.41 -28.23 7.65
N ILE A 166 -19.02 -27.12 7.02
CA ILE A 166 -19.96 -26.16 6.43
C ILE A 166 -20.19 -26.53 4.96
N THR A 167 -21.41 -26.95 4.65
CA THR A 167 -21.84 -27.27 3.28
C THR A 167 -22.87 -26.26 2.81
N GLY A 168 -22.52 -25.43 1.83
CA GLY A 168 -23.40 -24.38 1.29
C GLY A 168 -22.82 -22.99 1.45
N ALA A 169 -23.63 -21.99 1.10
CA ALA A 169 -23.28 -20.58 1.25
C ALA A 169 -23.50 -20.13 2.70
N VAL A 170 -22.58 -19.31 3.23
CA VAL A 170 -22.64 -18.73 4.57
C VAL A 170 -22.29 -17.25 4.52
N GLU A 171 -22.88 -16.45 5.40
CA GLU A 171 -22.44 -15.09 5.63
C GLU A 171 -21.18 -15.08 6.49
N VAL A 172 -20.30 -14.11 6.24
CA VAL A 172 -19.06 -13.92 6.97
C VAL A 172 -19.00 -12.49 7.52
N ARG A 173 -18.64 -12.38 8.79
CA ARG A 173 -18.39 -11.09 9.47
C ARG A 173 -16.99 -11.07 10.06
N ASP A 174 -16.29 -9.97 9.86
CA ASP A 174 -15.05 -9.66 10.58
C ASP A 174 -15.41 -9.12 11.97
N LEU A 175 -15.10 -9.88 13.01
CA LEU A 175 -15.43 -9.51 14.39
C LEU A 175 -14.51 -8.43 14.95
N TRP A 176 -13.30 -8.26 14.42
CA TRP A 176 -12.36 -7.25 14.89
C TRP A 176 -12.62 -5.89 14.25
N ASN A 177 -12.93 -5.89 12.94
CA ASN A 177 -13.32 -4.67 12.23
C ASN A 177 -14.81 -4.35 12.35
N ARG A 178 -15.61 -5.26 12.92
CA ARG A 178 -17.08 -5.18 13.08
C ARG A 178 -17.82 -5.01 11.75
N THR A 179 -17.25 -5.53 10.67
CA THR A 179 -17.75 -5.35 9.31
C THR A 179 -18.31 -6.64 8.74
N ASN A 180 -19.48 -6.58 8.12
CA ASN A 180 -20.04 -7.70 7.37
C ASN A 180 -19.33 -7.82 6.01
N ILE A 181 -18.69 -8.96 5.76
CA ILE A 181 -17.94 -9.24 4.51
C ILE A 181 -18.90 -9.72 3.42
N GLY A 182 -19.96 -10.42 3.80
CA GLY A 182 -20.99 -10.94 2.88
C GLY A 182 -20.96 -12.45 2.74
N THR A 183 -21.62 -12.96 1.70
CA THR A 183 -21.84 -14.40 1.51
C THR A 183 -20.68 -15.08 0.79
N VAL A 184 -20.21 -16.21 1.31
CA VAL A 184 -19.11 -17.03 0.80
C VAL A 184 -19.56 -18.49 0.69
N GLN A 185 -19.07 -19.22 -0.32
CA GLN A 185 -19.30 -20.65 -0.51
C GLN A 185 -18.01 -21.34 -0.95
N GLY A 186 -17.77 -22.56 -0.46
CA GLY A 186 -16.60 -23.36 -0.84
C GLY A 186 -15.36 -22.97 -0.04
N THR A 187 -14.62 -21.96 -0.49
CA THR A 187 -13.38 -21.49 0.17
C THR A 187 -13.52 -20.04 0.60
N PHE A 188 -13.12 -19.76 1.84
CA PHE A 188 -12.95 -18.40 2.34
C PHE A 188 -11.47 -18.04 2.36
N SER A 189 -11.09 -16.92 1.73
CA SER A 189 -9.69 -16.52 1.52
C SER A 189 -9.42 -15.09 2.01
N PRO A 190 -9.51 -14.81 3.33
CA PRO A 190 -9.19 -13.49 3.87
C PRO A 190 -7.72 -13.15 3.68
N GLU A 191 -7.45 -11.88 3.37
CA GLU A 191 -6.11 -11.31 3.40
C GLU A 191 -5.68 -11.06 4.85
N VAL A 192 -4.61 -11.72 5.30
CA VAL A 192 -4.09 -11.54 6.66
C VAL A 192 -2.62 -11.12 6.59
N ALA A 193 -2.27 -10.00 7.21
CA ALA A 193 -0.89 -9.52 7.21
C ALA A 193 0.06 -10.51 7.93
N PRO A 194 1.36 -10.54 7.56
CA PRO A 194 2.33 -11.39 8.24
C PRO A 194 2.36 -11.12 9.76
N ARG A 195 2.23 -12.18 10.57
CA ARG A 195 2.15 -12.13 12.05
C ARG A 195 0.90 -11.45 12.62
N SER A 196 -0.10 -11.18 11.78
CA SER A 196 -1.44 -10.81 12.23
C SER A 196 -2.31 -12.04 12.37
N ALA A 197 -3.51 -11.82 12.91
CA ALA A 197 -4.59 -12.78 12.89
C ALA A 197 -5.84 -12.09 12.32
N GLY A 198 -6.90 -12.86 12.11
CA GLY A 198 -8.25 -12.35 11.90
C GLY A 198 -9.21 -13.21 12.69
N LEU A 199 -10.31 -12.63 13.17
CA LEU A 199 -11.38 -13.35 13.84
C LEU A 199 -12.67 -13.16 13.05
N TYR A 200 -13.17 -14.25 12.48
CA TYR A 200 -14.35 -14.23 11.62
C TYR A 200 -15.47 -15.07 12.21
N LEU A 201 -16.69 -14.56 12.14
CA LEU A 201 -17.91 -15.31 12.39
C LEU A 201 -18.45 -15.80 11.05
N LEU A 202 -18.77 -17.09 10.97
CA LEU A 202 -19.41 -17.71 9.81
C LEU A 202 -20.76 -18.27 10.25
N GLY A 203 -21.83 -17.92 9.54
CA GLY A 203 -23.19 -18.35 9.90
C GLY A 203 -24.11 -18.40 8.69
N ALA A 204 -25.16 -19.21 8.77
CA ALA A 204 -26.23 -19.23 7.76
C ALA A 204 -27.03 -17.91 7.72
N CYS A 205 -27.00 -17.16 8.82
CA CYS A 205 -27.44 -15.78 8.94
C CYS A 205 -26.64 -15.13 10.08
N ILE A 206 -25.99 -13.99 9.83
CA ILE A 206 -25.30 -13.21 10.86
C ILE A 206 -26.14 -11.98 11.16
N PHE A 207 -26.70 -11.92 12.37
CA PHE A 207 -27.42 -10.76 12.87
C PHE A 207 -26.45 -9.64 13.28
N ASP A 208 -26.81 -8.40 12.99
CA ASP A 208 -26.11 -7.26 13.55
C ASP A 208 -26.74 -6.95 14.90
N LEU A 209 -26.15 -7.51 15.97
CA LEU A 209 -26.33 -6.83 17.24
C LEU A 209 -25.69 -5.46 17.07
N ASP A 210 -26.52 -4.41 17.09
CA ASP A 210 -26.12 -3.02 17.10
C ASP A 210 -24.94 -2.86 18.07
N GLY A 211 -24.11 -1.83 17.88
CA GLY A 211 -22.90 -1.62 18.70
C GLY A 211 -23.11 -1.59 20.23
N ASP A 212 -24.36 -1.65 20.70
CA ASP A 212 -24.82 -1.76 22.09
C ASP A 212 -25.33 -3.16 22.52
N GLY A 213 -25.35 -4.16 21.63
CA GLY A 213 -25.80 -5.52 21.91
C GLY A 213 -27.30 -5.77 21.68
N THR A 214 -28.03 -4.87 21.03
CA THR A 214 -29.46 -5.04 20.70
C THR A 214 -29.65 -5.46 19.25
N ALA A 215 -30.70 -6.25 18.96
CA ALA A 215 -31.05 -6.61 17.58
C ALA A 215 -32.08 -5.61 17.05
N ASP A 216 -31.92 -5.14 15.81
CA ASP A 216 -32.91 -4.28 15.17
C ASP A 216 -34.17 -5.07 14.73
N GLU A 217 -35.23 -4.36 14.35
CA GLU A 217 -36.50 -4.98 13.95
C GLU A 217 -36.35 -5.87 12.70
N ALA A 218 -35.39 -5.56 11.82
CA ALA A 218 -35.14 -6.36 10.61
C ALA A 218 -34.48 -7.70 10.95
N ASP A 219 -33.58 -7.71 11.93
CA ASP A 219 -32.93 -8.90 12.46
C ASP A 219 -33.92 -9.81 13.21
N VAL A 220 -34.85 -9.21 13.97
CA VAL A 220 -35.94 -9.97 14.61
C VAL A 220 -36.88 -10.57 13.56
N LEU A 221 -37.21 -9.85 12.49
CA LEU A 221 -38.04 -10.38 11.40
C LEU A 221 -37.37 -11.57 10.70
N ARG A 222 -36.06 -11.49 10.42
CA ARG A 222 -35.30 -12.59 9.82
C ARG A 222 -35.27 -13.83 10.71
N LEU A 223 -35.17 -13.65 12.03
CA LEU A 223 -35.25 -14.76 12.99
C LEU A 223 -36.62 -15.45 12.95
N ILE A 224 -37.71 -14.66 12.84
CA ILE A 224 -39.08 -15.19 12.75
C ILE A 224 -39.26 -15.98 11.44
N GLU A 225 -38.83 -15.43 10.31
CA GLU A 225 -38.92 -16.12 9.01
C GLU A 225 -38.14 -17.47 9.00
N MET A 226 -37.01 -17.53 9.70
CA MET A 226 -36.24 -18.78 9.85
C MET A 226 -36.93 -19.82 10.74
N LEU A 227 -37.62 -19.41 11.79
CA LEU A 227 -38.36 -20.31 12.67
C LEU A 227 -39.66 -20.81 12.02
N GLU A 228 -40.29 -19.98 11.19
CA GLU A 228 -41.55 -20.33 10.50
C GLU A 228 -41.32 -21.11 9.21
N GLY A 229 -40.16 -20.97 8.55
CA GLY A 229 -39.79 -21.71 7.34
C GLY A 229 -39.23 -23.12 7.56
N GLY A 230 -39.11 -23.55 8.82
CA GLY A 230 -38.61 -24.88 9.22
C GLY A 230 -39.72 -25.83 9.68
N GLY A 231 -40.58 -26.27 8.75
CA GLY A 231 -41.62 -27.29 8.96
C GLY A 231 -41.99 -28.00 7.66
#